data_AF-A0A842RTZ4-F1
#
_entry.id   AF-A0A842RTZ4-F1
#
_cell.length_a   1.000
_cell.length_b   1.000
_cell.length_c   1.000
_cell.angle_alpha   90.00
_cell.angle_beta   90.00
_cell.angle_gamma   90.00
#
_symmetry.space_group_name_H-M   'P 1'
#
loop_
_entity.id
_entity.type
_entity.pdbx_description
1 polymer ?
#
loop_
_entity_poly.entity_id
_entity_poly.type
_entity_poly.pdbx_seq_one_letter_code
_entity_poly.pdbx_strand_id
1 'polypeptide(L)'
;MAKTIEQITTYNRVVRVAITNNFNCTRKEWDQLHTIMEENQQSLFFVNCNIRTPKLETLNNNGIKAVITMNPEINPWNKALEKIHTINKDLVAFLRVKYLPERNDILDLIDTLAQEYPVVITNQRFNSKNTLLQYTKLEYYKWSHNRFRLNENEFKKLTNIVDNKYQNKKVFICDRLGVGCSGCRLCSFLPTDMDLNMASLNLSSSGICKYNCPDCYAKTIQHSSRMMGYRPITFDTIKSNSKQAGRTDHIKNTLKKLVTVK
;
A
#
# COMPACT_ATOMS: atom_id res chain seq x y z
N MET A 1 -24.31 -27.61 -25.79
CA MET A 1 -23.26 -27.38 -24.78
C MET A 1 -23.31 -25.94 -24.33
N ALA A 2 -23.65 -25.72 -23.06
CA ALA A 2 -23.84 -24.40 -22.48
C ALA A 2 -22.52 -23.61 -22.47
N LYS A 3 -22.53 -22.40 -23.04
CA LYS A 3 -21.49 -21.41 -22.78
C LYS A 3 -21.63 -20.98 -21.33
N THR A 4 -20.62 -21.26 -20.52
CA THR A 4 -20.48 -20.74 -19.16
C THR A 4 -20.57 -19.22 -19.25
N ILE A 5 -21.68 -18.68 -18.75
CA ILE A 5 -21.81 -17.25 -18.49
C ILE A 5 -20.69 -16.93 -17.50
N GLU A 6 -19.68 -16.19 -17.94
CA GLU A 6 -18.77 -15.52 -17.01
C GLU A 6 -19.67 -14.76 -16.04
N GLN A 7 -19.77 -15.24 -14.80
CA GLN A 7 -20.37 -14.46 -13.74
C GLN A 7 -19.53 -13.19 -13.65
N ILE A 8 -20.08 -12.09 -14.14
CA ILE A 8 -19.56 -10.76 -13.86
C ILE A 8 -19.73 -10.58 -12.36
N THR A 9 -18.74 -11.02 -11.59
CA THR A 9 -18.69 -10.82 -10.14
C THR A 9 -18.56 -9.33 -9.94
N THR A 10 -19.69 -8.65 -9.77
CA THR A 10 -19.71 -7.21 -9.56
C THR A 10 -19.30 -6.99 -8.11
N TYR A 11 -18.00 -6.85 -7.88
CA TYR A 11 -17.47 -6.57 -6.56
C TYR A 11 -18.08 -5.27 -6.03
N ASN A 12 -18.61 -5.30 -4.81
CA ASN A 12 -19.20 -4.11 -4.19
C ASN A 12 -18.23 -3.39 -3.22
N ARG A 13 -17.10 -4.05 -2.90
CA ARG A 13 -16.05 -3.51 -2.05
C ARG A 13 -14.70 -4.14 -2.37
N VAL A 14 -13.65 -3.47 -1.93
CA VAL A 14 -12.28 -3.99 -1.93
C VAL A 14 -11.81 -4.16 -0.49
N VAL A 15 -11.21 -5.29 -0.18
CA VAL A 15 -10.63 -5.60 1.13
C VAL A 15 -9.11 -5.54 1.02
N ARG A 16 -8.53 -4.56 1.72
CA ARG A 16 -7.08 -4.44 1.86
C ARG A 16 -6.63 -5.34 3.01
N VAL A 17 -5.82 -6.34 2.71
CA VAL A 17 -5.29 -7.31 3.68
C VAL A 17 -3.94 -6.85 4.23
N ALA A 18 -3.69 -7.11 5.51
CA ALA A 18 -2.48 -6.74 6.26
C ALA A 18 -2.24 -5.22 6.25
N ILE A 19 -3.11 -4.44 6.91
CA ILE A 19 -3.01 -2.97 6.91
C ILE A 19 -2.02 -2.49 7.96
N THR A 20 -1.96 -3.18 9.08
CA THR A 20 -1.04 -2.92 10.21
C THR A 20 0.26 -3.74 10.10
N ASN A 21 0.40 -4.61 9.12
CA ASN A 21 1.56 -5.48 8.99
C ASN A 21 1.87 -5.74 7.53
N ASN A 22 2.97 -6.45 7.27
CA ASN A 22 3.16 -7.06 5.97
C ASN A 22 2.50 -8.44 6.01
N PHE A 23 1.83 -8.81 4.93
CA PHE A 23 1.49 -10.19 4.66
C PHE A 23 2.81 -10.95 4.44
N ASN A 24 3.02 -12.04 5.17
CA ASN A 24 4.30 -12.77 5.14
C ASN A 24 4.36 -13.82 4.03
N CYS A 25 3.26 -13.99 3.29
CA CYS A 25 3.15 -14.92 2.17
C CYS A 25 3.49 -16.37 2.58
N THR A 26 3.09 -16.75 3.80
CA THR A 26 3.24 -18.14 4.26
C THR A 26 2.03 -18.97 3.84
N ARG A 27 2.20 -20.28 3.69
CA ARG A 27 1.09 -21.19 3.39
C ARG A 27 -0.09 -21.01 4.36
N LYS A 28 0.16 -20.92 5.66
CA LYS A 28 -0.89 -20.71 6.67
C LYS A 28 -1.67 -19.40 6.48
N GLU A 29 -0.99 -18.31 6.14
CA GLU A 29 -1.66 -17.02 5.86
C GLU A 29 -2.45 -17.06 4.56
N TRP A 30 -1.97 -17.78 3.54
CA TRP A 30 -2.71 -18.02 2.30
C TRP A 30 -3.97 -18.86 2.55
N ASP A 31 -3.83 -19.99 3.25
CA ASP A 31 -4.96 -20.86 3.60
C ASP A 31 -6.04 -20.07 4.36
N GLN A 32 -5.65 -19.28 5.37
CA GLN A 32 -6.58 -18.43 6.13
C GLN A 32 -7.24 -17.36 5.25
N LEU A 33 -6.48 -16.72 4.35
CA LEU A 33 -7.03 -15.70 3.45
C LEU A 33 -8.04 -16.30 2.46
N HIS A 34 -7.74 -17.47 1.89
CA HIS A 34 -8.64 -18.17 0.98
C HIS A 34 -9.96 -18.53 1.65
N THR A 35 -9.93 -19.05 2.89
CA THR A 35 -11.15 -19.31 3.66
C THR A 35 -11.99 -18.03 3.85
N ILE A 36 -11.36 -16.91 4.20
CA ILE A 36 -12.09 -15.63 4.36
C ILE A 36 -12.65 -15.13 3.02
N MET A 37 -11.95 -15.36 1.91
CA MET A 37 -12.40 -15.00 0.57
C MET A 37 -13.63 -15.80 0.14
N GLU A 38 -13.66 -17.11 0.45
CA GLU A 38 -14.80 -17.99 0.19
C GLU A 38 -16.06 -17.51 0.93
N GLU A 39 -15.92 -16.98 2.14
CA GLU A 39 -17.00 -16.38 2.93
C GLU A 39 -17.43 -14.98 2.44
N ASN A 40 -16.65 -14.34 1.56
CA ASN A 40 -16.82 -12.93 1.18
C ASN A 40 -16.76 -12.70 -0.34
N GLN A 41 -17.41 -13.56 -1.11
CA GLN A 41 -17.34 -13.63 -2.58
C GLN A 41 -17.66 -12.31 -3.33
N GLN A 42 -18.42 -11.39 -2.72
CA GLN A 42 -18.71 -10.06 -3.29
C GLN A 42 -17.59 -9.02 -3.10
N SER A 43 -16.46 -9.43 -2.51
CA SER A 43 -15.34 -8.53 -2.20
C SER A 43 -14.12 -8.93 -3.01
N LEU A 44 -13.43 -7.94 -3.58
CA LEU A 44 -12.10 -8.17 -4.15
C LEU A 44 -11.04 -7.99 -3.07
N PHE A 45 -10.11 -8.92 -2.97
CA PHE A 45 -9.03 -8.88 -1.98
C PHE A 45 -7.70 -8.51 -2.64
N PHE A 46 -6.89 -7.74 -1.94
CA PHE A 46 -5.47 -7.58 -2.27
C PHE A 46 -4.64 -7.51 -1.00
N VAL A 47 -3.40 -8.00 -1.07
CA VAL A 47 -2.49 -8.05 0.09
C VAL A 47 -1.51 -6.88 0.07
N ASN A 48 -1.16 -6.34 1.25
CA ASN A 48 0.01 -5.49 1.37
C ASN A 48 1.23 -6.31 1.75
N CYS A 49 2.27 -6.20 0.95
CA CYS A 49 3.56 -6.81 1.19
C CYS A 49 4.65 -5.76 1.27
N ASN A 50 5.80 -6.15 1.80
CA ASN A 50 7.04 -5.41 1.63
C ASN A 50 7.95 -6.21 0.71
N ILE A 51 8.81 -5.54 -0.05
CA ILE A 51 9.78 -6.25 -0.91
C ILE A 51 10.72 -7.17 -0.11
N ARG A 52 10.94 -6.88 1.18
CA ARG A 52 11.70 -7.74 2.09
C ARG A 52 10.94 -8.95 2.61
N THR A 53 9.64 -9.11 2.33
CA THR A 53 8.87 -10.31 2.71
C THR A 53 9.57 -11.55 2.17
N PRO A 54 10.04 -12.50 3.00
CA PRO A 54 10.90 -13.60 2.54
C PRO A 54 10.29 -14.48 1.45
N LYS A 55 8.97 -14.75 1.52
CA LYS A 55 8.24 -15.65 0.61
C LYS A 55 7.39 -14.92 -0.42
N LEU A 56 7.83 -13.73 -0.84
CA LEU A 56 7.04 -12.85 -1.71
C LEU A 56 6.67 -13.53 -3.04
N GLU A 57 7.57 -14.35 -3.58
CA GLU A 57 7.42 -15.14 -4.81
C GLU A 57 6.23 -16.11 -4.79
N THR A 58 5.76 -16.51 -3.61
CA THR A 58 4.57 -17.37 -3.50
C THR A 58 3.28 -16.66 -3.92
N LEU A 59 3.31 -15.33 -4.14
CA LEU A 59 2.23 -14.59 -4.80
C LEU A 59 1.83 -15.23 -6.13
N ASN A 60 2.81 -15.70 -6.91
CA ASN A 60 2.63 -16.32 -8.23
C ASN A 60 1.69 -17.53 -8.20
N ASN A 61 1.56 -18.18 -7.04
CA ASN A 61 0.82 -19.42 -6.88
C ASN A 61 -0.58 -19.22 -6.26
N ASN A 62 -0.95 -17.99 -5.89
CA ASN A 62 -2.19 -17.72 -5.15
C ASN A 62 -3.20 -16.83 -5.90
N GLY A 63 -2.82 -16.26 -7.04
CA GLY A 63 -3.74 -15.47 -7.89
C GLY A 63 -4.26 -14.17 -7.26
N ILE A 64 -3.74 -13.75 -6.10
CA ILE A 64 -4.17 -12.56 -5.37
C ILE A 64 -3.22 -11.41 -5.66
N LYS A 65 -3.78 -10.27 -6.11
CA LYS A 65 -2.98 -9.07 -6.36
C LYS A 65 -2.34 -8.54 -5.07
N ALA A 66 -1.15 -7.96 -5.21
CA ALA A 66 -0.39 -7.39 -4.11
C ALA A 66 -0.01 -5.93 -4.36
N VAL A 67 -0.01 -5.17 -3.27
CA VAL A 67 0.70 -3.90 -3.16
C VAL A 67 2.04 -4.18 -2.51
N ILE A 68 3.14 -3.95 -3.24
CA ILE A 68 4.48 -4.24 -2.73
C ILE A 68 5.16 -2.92 -2.36
N THR A 69 5.49 -2.76 -1.09
CA THR A 69 6.13 -1.54 -0.58
C THR A 69 7.66 -1.64 -0.68
N MET A 70 8.25 -0.64 -1.33
CA MET A 70 9.68 -0.34 -1.43
C MET A 70 10.00 0.78 -0.43
N ASN A 71 10.85 0.51 0.55
CA ASN A 71 11.26 1.51 1.53
C ASN A 71 12.66 2.08 1.20
N PRO A 72 12.95 3.35 1.55
CA PRO A 72 14.18 4.08 1.23
C PRO A 72 15.49 3.48 1.78
N GLU A 73 15.42 2.60 2.79
CA GLU A 73 16.60 1.94 3.38
C GLU A 73 17.15 0.77 2.55
N ILE A 74 16.51 0.45 1.42
CA ILE A 74 16.95 -0.62 0.52
C ILE A 74 17.90 0.02 -0.48
N ASN A 75 19.20 -0.08 -0.23
CA ASN A 75 20.22 0.36 -1.17
C ASN A 75 21.38 -0.65 -1.08
N PRO A 76 21.89 -1.20 -2.20
CA PRO A 76 21.45 -1.00 -3.59
C PRO A 76 20.09 -1.65 -3.92
N TRP A 77 19.37 -1.05 -4.87
CA TRP A 77 18.03 -1.47 -5.28
C TRP A 77 18.03 -2.76 -6.13
N ASN A 78 19.17 -3.17 -6.67
CA ASN A 78 19.28 -4.28 -7.63
C ASN A 78 18.62 -5.57 -7.13
N LYS A 79 18.93 -6.00 -5.90
CA LYS A 79 18.31 -7.21 -5.31
C LYS A 79 16.79 -7.08 -5.15
N ALA A 80 16.30 -5.87 -4.89
CA ALA A 80 14.89 -5.62 -4.75
C ALA A 80 14.20 -5.63 -6.12
N LEU A 81 14.83 -5.09 -7.16
CA LEU A 81 14.35 -5.13 -8.54
C LEU A 81 14.34 -6.56 -9.10
N GLU A 82 15.44 -7.31 -8.94
CA GLU A 82 15.51 -8.74 -9.28
C GLU A 82 14.34 -9.51 -8.67
N LYS A 83 14.07 -9.27 -7.38
CA LYS A 83 12.97 -9.91 -6.68
C LYS A 83 11.58 -9.46 -7.15
N ILE A 84 11.42 -8.22 -7.62
CA ILE A 84 10.16 -7.79 -8.24
C ILE A 84 9.96 -8.51 -9.58
N HIS A 85 11.02 -8.67 -10.37
CA HIS A 85 10.94 -9.30 -11.70
C HIS A 85 10.63 -10.80 -11.63
N THR A 86 10.79 -11.46 -10.47
CA THR A 86 10.32 -12.86 -10.29
C THR A 86 8.82 -12.96 -10.03
N ILE A 87 8.14 -11.86 -9.72
CA ILE A 87 6.69 -11.83 -9.48
C ILE A 87 5.96 -11.65 -10.80
N ASN A 88 4.92 -12.45 -11.04
CA ASN A 88 4.01 -12.24 -12.16
C ASN A 88 3.44 -10.81 -12.08
N LYS A 89 3.72 -10.03 -13.12
CA LYS A 89 3.36 -8.62 -13.24
C LYS A 89 1.87 -8.36 -13.03
N ASP A 90 1.01 -9.26 -13.48
CA ASP A 90 -0.45 -9.11 -13.37
C ASP A 90 -0.94 -9.26 -11.91
N LEU A 91 -0.12 -9.86 -11.05
CA LEU A 91 -0.37 -9.96 -9.61
C LEU A 91 0.19 -8.77 -8.83
N VAL A 92 0.83 -7.80 -9.49
CA VAL A 92 1.28 -6.56 -8.85
C VAL A 92 0.24 -5.47 -9.12
N ALA A 93 -0.60 -5.16 -8.14
CA ALA A 93 -1.57 -4.07 -8.25
C ALA A 93 -0.88 -2.72 -8.47
N PHE A 94 0.14 -2.46 -7.65
CA PHE A 94 1.06 -1.34 -7.80
C PHE A 94 2.26 -1.50 -6.85
N LEU A 95 3.35 -0.81 -7.18
CA LEU A 95 4.50 -0.68 -6.31
C LEU A 95 4.38 0.60 -5.50
N ARG A 96 4.53 0.49 -4.18
CA ARG A 96 4.48 1.65 -3.29
C ARG A 96 5.90 2.07 -2.92
N VAL A 97 6.34 3.24 -3.35
CA VAL A 97 7.67 3.76 -3.01
C VAL A 97 7.53 4.82 -1.92
N LYS A 98 8.24 4.66 -0.81
CA LYS A 98 8.27 5.69 0.24
C LYS A 98 9.28 6.77 -0.11
N TYR A 99 8.80 8.00 -0.26
CA TYR A 99 9.61 9.15 -0.67
C TYR A 99 10.33 9.81 0.51
N LEU A 100 11.58 10.18 0.27
CA LEU A 100 12.38 11.06 1.11
C LEU A 100 12.99 12.17 0.24
N PRO A 101 12.98 13.43 0.69
CA PRO A 101 13.65 14.53 -0.01
C PRO A 101 15.16 14.31 -0.17
N GLU A 102 15.74 14.92 -1.21
CA GLU A 102 17.17 14.87 -1.61
C GLU A 102 17.72 13.48 -1.98
N ARG A 103 16.88 12.44 -2.00
CA ARG A 103 17.27 11.08 -2.38
C ARG A 103 17.00 10.84 -3.86
N ASN A 104 17.95 11.25 -4.71
CA ASN A 104 17.84 11.05 -6.18
C ASN A 104 17.70 9.58 -6.57
N ASP A 105 18.33 8.68 -5.81
CA ASP A 105 18.22 7.23 -6.00
C ASP A 105 16.77 6.71 -5.85
N ILE A 106 15.92 7.39 -5.08
CA ILE A 106 14.49 7.07 -5.00
C ILE A 106 13.76 7.50 -6.27
N LEU A 107 14.12 8.64 -6.86
CA LEU A 107 13.54 9.11 -8.12
C LEU A 107 13.95 8.19 -9.28
N ASP A 108 15.21 7.74 -9.32
CA ASP A 108 15.72 6.78 -10.30
C ASP A 108 15.01 5.42 -10.18
N LEU A 109 14.76 4.98 -8.94
CA LEU A 109 13.94 3.80 -8.68
C LEU A 109 12.52 3.98 -9.23
N ILE A 110 11.86 5.12 -8.95
CA ILE A 110 10.51 5.39 -9.46
C ILE A 110 10.51 5.38 -10.99
N ASP A 111 11.53 5.96 -11.63
CA ASP A 111 11.66 5.96 -13.08
C ASP A 111 11.73 4.57 -13.67
N THR A 112 12.58 3.72 -13.09
CA THR A 112 12.75 2.31 -13.48
C THR A 112 11.43 1.56 -13.31
N LEU A 113 10.82 1.63 -12.12
CA LEU A 113 9.58 0.91 -11.81
C LEU A 113 8.40 1.36 -12.69
N ALA A 114 8.32 2.66 -12.99
CA ALA A 114 7.21 3.24 -13.75
C ALA A 114 7.22 2.87 -15.25
N GLN A 115 8.28 2.25 -15.75
CA GLN A 115 8.29 1.67 -17.10
C GLN A 115 7.33 0.48 -17.20
N GLU A 116 7.15 -0.24 -16.09
CA GLU A 116 6.44 -1.51 -16.09
C GLU A 116 5.20 -1.52 -15.19
N TYR A 117 5.27 -0.88 -14.03
CA TYR A 117 4.25 -0.99 -12.99
C TYR A 117 3.60 0.36 -12.72
N PRO A 118 2.33 0.38 -12.29
CA PRO A 118 1.80 1.53 -11.59
C PRO A 118 2.61 1.77 -10.31
N VAL A 119 3.03 3.02 -10.08
CA VAL A 119 3.82 3.41 -8.91
C VAL A 119 3.04 4.39 -8.07
N VAL A 120 2.95 4.11 -6.77
CA VAL A 120 2.35 5.00 -5.78
C VAL A 120 3.41 5.50 -4.83
N ILE A 121 3.70 6.78 -4.91
CA ILE A 121 4.61 7.48 -4.02
C ILE A 121 3.90 7.77 -2.70
N THR A 122 4.45 7.34 -1.59
CA THR A 122 3.92 7.66 -0.25
C THR A 122 4.92 8.53 0.51
N ASN A 123 4.45 9.66 1.03
CA ASN A 123 5.27 10.51 1.88
C ASN A 123 5.65 9.75 3.16
N GLN A 124 6.94 9.55 3.41
CA GLN A 124 7.41 8.94 4.65
C GLN A 124 6.99 9.84 5.83
N ARG A 125 6.52 9.23 6.91
CA ARG A 125 6.18 9.92 8.17
C ARG A 125 7.07 9.37 9.27
N PHE A 126 7.46 10.19 10.24
CA PHE A 126 8.29 9.75 11.36
C PHE A 126 7.58 10.01 12.69
N ASN A 127 7.70 9.08 13.63
CA ASN A 127 7.11 9.24 14.97
C ASN A 127 7.98 10.10 15.90
N SER A 128 9.28 10.24 15.61
CA SER A 128 10.22 10.96 16.45
C SER A 128 11.22 11.76 15.64
N LYS A 129 11.76 12.82 16.26
CA LYS A 129 12.82 13.66 15.69
C LYS A 129 14.07 12.83 15.47
N ASN A 130 14.42 11.97 16.42
CA ASN A 130 15.61 11.12 16.36
C ASN A 130 15.57 10.18 15.15
N THR A 131 14.44 9.51 14.92
CA THR A 131 14.30 8.64 13.74
C THR A 131 14.34 9.44 12.45
N LEU A 132 13.72 10.62 12.40
CA LEU A 132 13.78 11.47 11.21
C LEU A 132 15.22 11.81 10.84
N LEU A 133 15.99 12.29 11.82
CA LEU A 133 17.37 12.75 11.62
C LEU A 133 18.34 11.64 11.16
N GLN A 134 17.97 10.36 11.32
CA GLN A 134 18.75 9.25 10.78
C GLN A 134 18.67 9.13 9.25
N TYR A 135 17.60 9.63 8.63
CA TYR A 135 17.33 9.40 7.21
C TYR A 135 17.23 10.69 6.39
N THR A 136 16.97 11.82 7.03
CA THR A 136 16.68 13.08 6.34
C THR A 136 16.84 14.28 7.30
N LYS A 137 16.62 15.49 6.79
CA LYS A 137 16.78 16.74 7.56
C LYS A 137 15.44 17.24 8.12
N LEU A 138 15.49 17.87 9.29
CA LEU A 138 14.30 18.39 9.96
C LEU A 138 13.58 19.47 9.15
N GLU A 139 14.33 20.29 8.40
CA GLU A 139 13.79 21.38 7.60
C GLU A 139 12.75 20.94 6.56
N TYR A 140 12.82 19.68 6.10
CA TYR A 140 11.87 19.11 5.14
C TYR A 140 10.53 18.66 5.76
N TYR A 141 10.41 18.72 7.09
CA TYR A 141 9.28 18.14 7.82
C TYR A 141 8.68 19.12 8.83
N LYS A 142 7.39 18.94 9.10
CA LYS A 142 6.63 19.63 10.14
C LYS A 142 5.98 18.61 11.08
N TRP A 143 6.05 18.86 12.39
CA TRP A 143 5.30 18.05 13.36
C TRP A 143 3.79 18.37 13.27
N SER A 144 2.98 17.36 13.00
CA SER A 144 1.52 17.47 13.01
C SER A 144 0.85 16.12 13.23
N HIS A 145 -0.28 16.10 13.95
CA HIS A 145 -1.01 14.86 14.25
C HIS A 145 -0.12 13.77 14.88
N ASN A 146 0.73 14.17 15.82
CA ASN A 146 1.69 13.31 16.52
C ASN A 146 2.72 12.61 15.63
N ARG A 147 3.03 13.18 14.45
CA ARG A 147 4.03 12.65 13.51
C ARG A 147 4.75 13.80 12.80
N PHE A 148 6.01 13.60 12.44
CA PHE A 148 6.67 14.42 11.44
C PHE A 148 6.14 14.04 10.07
N ARG A 149 5.61 15.03 9.36
CA ARG A 149 5.09 14.90 7.99
C ARG A 149 5.88 15.82 7.07
N LEU A 150 5.99 15.43 5.80
CA LEU A 150 6.60 16.26 4.78
C LEU A 150 5.97 17.67 4.81
N ASN A 151 6.81 18.70 4.82
CA ASN A 151 6.31 20.08 4.82
C ASN A 151 5.67 20.41 3.45
N GLU A 152 4.97 21.54 3.39
CA GLU A 152 4.25 21.94 2.18
C GLU A 152 5.17 22.22 0.99
N ASN A 153 6.34 22.82 1.23
CA ASN A 153 7.30 23.16 0.18
C ASN A 153 7.84 21.90 -0.52
N GLU A 154 8.26 20.90 0.25
CA GLU A 154 8.74 19.63 -0.28
C GLU A 154 7.61 18.81 -0.91
N PHE A 155 6.40 18.90 -0.37
CA PHE A 155 5.24 18.26 -0.99
C PHE A 155 4.88 18.89 -2.35
N LYS A 156 4.98 20.22 -2.48
CA LYS A 156 4.82 20.93 -3.77
C LYS A 156 5.90 20.53 -4.77
N LYS A 157 7.17 20.41 -4.34
CA LYS A 157 8.26 19.91 -5.20
C LYS A 157 7.95 18.51 -5.73
N LEU A 158 7.58 17.57 -4.85
CA LEU A 158 7.19 16.22 -5.26
C LEU A 158 6.01 16.25 -6.24
N THR A 159 5.01 17.08 -5.97
CA THR A 159 3.84 17.26 -6.84
C THR A 159 4.24 17.73 -8.23
N ASN A 160 5.12 18.75 -8.32
CA ASN A 160 5.62 19.25 -9.59
C ASN A 160 6.45 18.21 -10.35
N ILE A 161 7.22 17.38 -9.66
CA ILE A 161 7.94 16.26 -10.29
C ILE A 161 6.94 15.30 -10.93
N VAL A 162 5.91 14.87 -10.18
CA VAL A 162 4.91 13.93 -10.68
C VAL A 162 4.11 14.52 -11.85
N ASP A 163 3.69 15.78 -11.73
CA ASP A 163 2.84 16.44 -12.73
C ASP A 163 3.58 16.76 -14.04
N ASN A 164 4.90 16.98 -14.00
CA ASN A 164 5.68 17.35 -15.19
C ASN A 164 6.49 16.17 -15.74
N LYS A 165 7.32 15.53 -14.90
CA LYS A 165 8.22 14.43 -15.31
C LYS A 165 7.46 13.14 -15.58
N TYR A 166 6.42 12.86 -14.79
CA TYR A 166 5.67 11.61 -14.86
C TYR A 166 4.27 11.74 -15.49
N GLN A 167 3.98 12.83 -16.19
CA GLN A 167 2.66 13.10 -16.76
C GLN A 167 2.10 12.01 -17.69
N ASN A 168 2.98 11.27 -18.37
CA ASN A 168 2.62 10.18 -19.28
C ASN A 168 2.89 8.79 -18.68
N LYS A 169 3.19 8.70 -17.38
CA LYS A 169 3.43 7.44 -16.67
C LYS A 169 2.34 7.20 -15.63
N LYS A 170 2.13 5.95 -15.23
CA LYS A 170 1.19 5.58 -14.14
C LYS A 170 1.83 5.82 -12.76
N VAL A 171 2.25 7.06 -12.49
CA VAL A 171 2.85 7.46 -11.21
C VAL A 171 1.89 8.37 -10.46
N PHE A 172 1.63 8.04 -9.19
CA PHE A 172 0.64 8.72 -8.36
C PHE A 172 1.22 9.07 -7.01
N ILE A 173 0.70 10.13 -6.38
CA ILE A 173 1.00 10.45 -4.98
C ILE A 173 -0.14 9.93 -4.11
N CYS A 174 0.19 9.08 -3.14
CA CYS A 174 -0.74 8.57 -2.14
C CYS A 174 -1.32 9.72 -1.33
N ASP A 175 -2.65 9.78 -1.26
CA ASP A 175 -3.38 10.79 -0.48
C ASP A 175 -2.92 12.23 -0.81
N ARG A 176 -2.76 12.51 -2.11
CA ARG A 176 -2.23 13.79 -2.61
C ARG A 176 -2.94 15.02 -2.05
N LEU A 177 -4.23 14.89 -1.72
CA LEU A 177 -5.07 16.00 -1.26
C LEU A 177 -5.35 15.94 0.24
N GLY A 178 -4.75 14.99 0.98
CA GLY A 178 -4.86 14.89 2.43
C GLY A 178 -6.25 14.51 2.95
N VAL A 179 -7.09 13.91 2.11
CA VAL A 179 -8.47 13.49 2.44
C VAL A 179 -8.52 12.12 3.12
N GLY A 180 -7.41 11.38 3.15
CA GLY A 180 -7.31 10.02 3.67
C GLY A 180 -7.65 8.94 2.63
N CYS A 181 -7.40 7.67 2.97
CA CYS A 181 -7.45 6.55 2.02
C CYS A 181 -8.84 6.29 1.41
N SER A 182 -9.91 6.39 2.20
CA SER A 182 -11.30 6.22 1.74
C SER A 182 -11.81 7.35 0.85
N GLY A 183 -11.11 8.49 0.88
CA GLY A 183 -11.34 9.62 0.01
C GLY A 183 -10.46 9.65 -1.23
N CYS A 184 -9.19 9.30 -1.05
CA CYS A 184 -8.23 9.14 -2.14
C CYS A 184 -8.62 7.98 -3.04
N ARG A 185 -9.02 6.83 -2.49
CA ARG A 185 -9.48 5.62 -3.18
C ARG A 185 -8.56 5.05 -4.27
N LEU A 186 -7.34 5.58 -4.36
CA LEU A 186 -6.30 5.10 -5.27
C LEU A 186 -6.00 3.60 -5.06
N CYS A 187 -6.06 3.13 -3.82
CA CYS A 187 -5.82 1.73 -3.50
C CYS A 187 -7.00 0.79 -3.83
N SER A 188 -8.22 1.28 -4.06
CA SER A 188 -9.30 0.47 -4.65
C SER A 188 -9.26 0.55 -6.17
N PHE A 189 -9.00 1.73 -6.72
CA PHE A 189 -8.91 1.94 -8.16
C PHE A 189 -7.80 1.10 -8.81
N LEU A 190 -6.53 1.22 -8.36
CA LEU A 190 -5.41 0.56 -9.03
C LEU A 190 -5.53 -0.97 -9.19
N PRO A 191 -6.02 -1.75 -8.20
CA PRO A 191 -6.21 -3.19 -8.39
C PRO A 191 -7.44 -3.57 -9.21
N THR A 192 -8.47 -2.71 -9.30
CA THR A 192 -9.81 -3.08 -9.80
C THR A 192 -10.33 -2.26 -10.98
N ASP A 193 -9.66 -1.17 -11.33
CA ASP A 193 -10.13 -0.10 -12.22
C ASP A 193 -11.49 0.51 -11.81
N MET A 194 -11.93 0.27 -10.56
CA MET A 194 -13.22 0.70 -10.02
C MET A 194 -13.07 1.51 -8.73
N ASP A 195 -13.97 2.47 -8.57
CA ASP A 195 -14.06 3.32 -7.38
C ASP A 195 -14.88 2.63 -6.26
N LEU A 196 -14.35 1.54 -5.72
CA LEU A 196 -15.04 0.72 -4.72
C LEU A 196 -14.77 1.19 -3.28
N ASN A 197 -15.75 0.92 -2.40
CA ASN A 197 -15.57 1.11 -0.96
C ASN A 197 -14.44 0.22 -0.45
N MET A 198 -13.58 0.78 0.40
CA MET A 198 -12.45 0.05 0.97
C MET A 198 -12.76 -0.42 2.38
N ALA A 199 -12.67 -1.73 2.57
CA ALA A 199 -12.66 -2.39 3.87
C ALA A 199 -11.25 -2.88 4.20
N SER A 200 -11.10 -3.27 5.46
CA SER A 200 -9.81 -3.54 6.07
C SER A 200 -9.81 -4.92 6.72
N LEU A 201 -8.83 -5.76 6.38
CA LEU A 201 -8.59 -7.03 7.04
C LEU A 201 -7.14 -7.05 7.56
N ASN A 202 -7.00 -7.24 8.87
CA ASN A 202 -5.70 -7.55 9.45
C ASN A 202 -5.72 -9.01 9.83
N LEU A 203 -4.99 -9.86 9.11
CA LEU A 203 -4.84 -11.24 9.57
C LEU A 203 -4.04 -11.27 10.86
N SER A 204 -4.37 -12.19 11.76
CA SER A 204 -3.61 -12.44 12.98
C SER A 204 -2.15 -12.74 12.63
N SER A 205 -1.28 -11.74 12.75
CA SER A 205 0.12 -11.91 12.35
C SER A 205 0.87 -12.81 13.33
N SER A 206 1.45 -13.90 12.83
CA SER A 206 2.61 -14.54 13.46
C SER A 206 3.87 -13.70 13.19
N GLY A 207 4.22 -12.73 14.05
CA GLY A 207 5.55 -12.09 13.95
C GLY A 207 5.79 -10.87 14.83
N ILE A 208 6.90 -10.86 15.59
CA ILE A 208 7.35 -9.72 16.40
C ILE A 208 8.00 -8.69 15.46
N CYS A 209 7.55 -7.44 15.49
CA CYS A 209 8.11 -6.35 14.68
C CYS A 209 9.22 -5.65 15.46
N LYS A 210 10.48 -5.85 15.06
CA LYS A 210 11.66 -5.24 15.69
C LYS A 210 11.71 -3.70 15.63
N TYR A 211 10.77 -3.06 14.93
CA TYR A 211 10.83 -1.63 14.61
C TYR A 211 9.88 -0.75 15.41
N ASN A 212 9.00 -1.32 16.26
CA ASN A 212 8.03 -0.55 17.06
C ASN A 212 7.29 0.53 16.26
N CYS A 213 6.86 0.23 15.02
CA CYS A 213 6.19 1.20 14.17
C CYS A 213 4.68 1.23 14.46
N PRO A 214 3.99 2.35 14.16
CA PRO A 214 2.56 2.53 14.43
C PRO A 214 1.69 1.70 13.49
N ASP A 215 2.28 1.13 12.44
CA ASP A 215 1.64 0.12 11.63
C ASP A 215 1.70 -1.22 12.38
N CYS A 216 2.85 -1.66 12.91
CA CYS A 216 3.06 -2.90 13.70
C CYS A 216 2.30 -3.00 15.07
N TYR A 217 1.32 -2.13 15.29
CA TYR A 217 0.57 -1.86 16.52
C TYR A 217 -0.18 -3.07 17.11
N ALA A 218 -0.40 -4.13 16.32
CA ALA A 218 -1.19 -5.27 16.71
C ALA A 218 -0.59 -6.05 17.90
N LYS A 219 0.73 -6.25 17.98
CA LYS A 219 1.33 -7.00 19.10
C LYS A 219 1.45 -6.20 20.40
N THR A 220 1.75 -4.90 20.31
CA THR A 220 1.83 -4.03 21.49
C THR A 220 0.46 -3.91 22.16
N ILE A 221 -0.62 -3.71 21.38
CA ILE A 221 -1.98 -3.72 21.92
C ILE A 221 -2.38 -5.11 22.42
N GLN A 222 -2.06 -6.20 21.70
CA GLN A 222 -2.38 -7.55 22.20
C GLN A 222 -1.69 -7.87 23.52
N HIS A 223 -0.44 -7.45 23.67
CA HIS A 223 0.30 -7.59 24.92
C HIS A 223 -0.31 -6.74 26.04
N SER A 224 -0.58 -5.45 25.80
CA SER A 224 -1.22 -4.56 26.77
C SER A 224 -2.64 -5.03 27.16
N SER A 225 -3.45 -5.46 26.19
CA SER A 225 -4.80 -5.99 26.44
C SER A 225 -4.77 -7.26 27.28
N ARG A 226 -3.82 -8.18 27.02
CA ARG A 226 -3.61 -9.37 27.86
C ARG A 226 -3.17 -9.00 29.28
N MET A 227 -2.24 -8.04 29.42
CA MET A 227 -1.78 -7.56 30.73
C MET A 227 -2.89 -6.87 31.54
N MET A 228 -3.88 -6.29 30.86
CA MET A 228 -5.05 -5.66 31.48
C MET A 228 -6.25 -6.61 31.66
N GLY A 229 -6.08 -7.92 31.40
CA GLY A 229 -7.15 -8.92 31.57
C GLY A 229 -8.25 -8.89 30.50
N TYR A 230 -8.09 -8.11 29.43
CA TYR A 230 -9.04 -8.09 28.32
C TYR A 230 -8.82 -9.27 27.37
N ARG A 231 -9.92 -9.76 26.77
CA ARG A 231 -9.82 -10.76 25.71
C ARG A 231 -9.00 -10.21 24.54
N PRO A 232 -8.05 -11.00 23.99
CA PRO A 232 -7.38 -10.69 22.73
C PRO A 232 -8.38 -10.23 21.67
N ILE A 233 -8.07 -9.15 20.97
CA ILE A 233 -8.83 -8.74 19.79
C ILE A 233 -8.81 -9.91 18.79
N THR A 234 -9.98 -10.41 18.39
CA THR A 234 -10.14 -11.38 17.30
C THR A 234 -9.90 -10.66 15.98
N PHE A 235 -8.88 -11.10 15.24
CA PHE A 235 -8.39 -10.40 14.05
C PHE A 235 -9.02 -10.87 12.73
N ASP A 236 -10.01 -11.77 12.79
CA ASP A 236 -10.64 -12.34 11.59
C ASP A 236 -11.86 -11.55 11.08
N THR A 237 -12.11 -10.35 11.61
CA THR A 237 -13.23 -9.53 11.17
C THR A 237 -12.80 -8.50 10.14
N ILE A 238 -13.39 -8.59 8.94
CA ILE A 238 -13.39 -7.48 7.98
C ILE A 238 -14.09 -6.31 8.66
N LYS A 239 -13.34 -5.24 8.95
CA LYS A 239 -13.92 -4.01 9.50
C LYS A 239 -14.10 -3.01 8.38
N SER A 240 -15.30 -2.44 8.29
CA SER A 240 -15.47 -1.17 7.57
C SER A 240 -14.57 -0.15 8.25
N ASN A 241 -13.76 0.55 7.48
CA ASN A 241 -12.87 1.55 8.05
C ASN A 241 -13.71 2.80 8.36
N SER A 242 -14.17 2.94 9.60
CA SER A 242 -14.99 4.08 10.07
C SER A 242 -14.23 5.41 10.12
N LYS A 243 -12.93 5.39 9.86
CA LYS A 243 -12.14 6.60 9.66
C LYS A 243 -12.10 6.93 8.17
N GLN A 244 -12.67 8.10 7.85
CA GLN A 244 -12.35 8.97 6.69
C GLN A 244 -13.38 8.90 5.55
N ALA A 245 -13.63 10.06 4.94
CA ALA A 245 -14.64 10.30 3.90
C ALA A 245 -14.07 11.22 2.80
N GLY A 246 -14.50 11.05 1.54
CA GLY A 246 -14.50 12.11 0.51
C GLY A 246 -13.56 12.00 -0.71
N ARG A 247 -14.12 11.86 -1.93
CA ARG A 247 -13.50 11.71 -3.27
C ARG A 247 -12.50 12.81 -3.67
N THR A 248 -11.59 12.52 -4.62
CA THR A 248 -10.71 13.56 -5.21
C THR A 248 -10.44 13.47 -6.73
N ASP A 249 -10.38 14.64 -7.38
CA ASP A 249 -10.40 14.82 -8.85
C ASP A 249 -9.09 14.48 -9.60
N HIS A 250 -7.95 14.38 -8.90
CA HIS A 250 -6.66 14.12 -9.53
C HIS A 250 -6.57 12.76 -10.25
N ILE A 251 -7.27 11.72 -9.74
CA ILE A 251 -7.33 10.39 -10.37
C ILE A 251 -8.04 10.45 -11.73
N LYS A 252 -9.11 11.25 -11.84
CA LYS A 252 -9.86 11.41 -13.08
C LYS A 252 -9.04 12.10 -14.17
N ASN A 253 -8.22 13.09 -13.80
CA ASN A 253 -7.45 13.88 -14.75
C ASN A 253 -6.26 13.11 -15.33
N THR A 254 -5.57 12.28 -14.54
CA THR A 254 -4.49 11.42 -15.05
C THR A 254 -5.00 10.37 -16.02
N LEU A 255 -6.16 9.75 -15.74
CA LEU A 255 -6.75 8.75 -16.63
C LEU A 255 -7.26 9.35 -17.95
N LYS A 256 -7.89 10.53 -17.90
CA LYS A 256 -8.36 11.22 -19.12
C LYS A 256 -7.22 11.48 -20.09
N LYS A 257 -6.07 11.98 -19.60
CA LYS A 257 -4.89 12.26 -20.43
C LYS A 257 -4.30 10.98 -21.06
N LEU A 258 -4.28 9.86 -20.33
CA LEU A 258 -3.78 8.59 -20.86
C LEU A 258 -4.65 7.99 -21.98
N VAL A 259 -5.95 8.31 -22.00
CA VAL A 259 -6.88 7.89 -23.06
C VAL A 259 -6.78 8.79 -24.30
N THR A 260 -6.40 10.05 -24.15
CA THR A 260 -6.30 11.01 -25.28
C THR A 260 -5.03 10.84 -26.13
N VAL A 261 -4.08 10.01 -25.68
CA VAL A 261 -2.78 9.75 -26.34
C VAL A 261 -2.78 8.39 -27.06
N LYS A 262 -3.95 7.74 -27.17
CA LYS A 262 -4.19 6.60 -28.07
C LYS A 262 -4.95 7.09 -29.30
#